data_AF-A0A662US43-F1
#
_entry.id   AF-A0A662US43-F1
#
_cell.length_a   1.000
_cell.length_b   1.000
_cell.length_c   1.000
_cell.angle_alpha   90.00
_cell.angle_beta   90.00
_cell.angle_gamma   90.00
#
_symmetry.space_group_name_H-M   'P 1'
#
loop_
_entity.id
_entity.type
_entity.pdbx_description
1 polymer ?
#
loop_
_entity_poly.entity_id
_entity_poly.type
_entity_poly.pdbx_seq_one_letter_code
_entity_poly.pdbx_strand_id
1 'polypeptide(L)'
;MVRDWEEVVEEGKARIIIPKRSLYVREDLVYEPAWSPVFYNPVMRVSRDLTVLVARSVYGSSSYFFIDALGGTGVRGIRLALETQGYGIVNDVDPIAYYYISRNIEYNRVENRVKPLMCEANVLLNNYTFSGIPVDYIDIDPYGSPIPFIDSAVKPLAKQALLGVTATDTAPLVCSHARKTLRRYNVNCAKVDFEKELGIRNLIFNLVFRGAAQDRALKPILSYSHRHYFRVFFRTERSGSKSYELMERCRGYIWFCPSTLERGYLKNPADRVECSKPEEPLILGPTWICRLGDPEFAKQVLALAKKEADALVSRETVKILEILVDEYRIVSPYVRYDKLFGVLKKNMPPIREFIKYLREHGFEAYRTHFDQRGIKTSASLAELYEILGRDEYD
;
A
#
# COMPACT_ATOMS: atom_id res chain seq x y z
N MET A 1 -25.67 -23.56 8.75
CA MET A 1 -26.12 -24.15 7.46
C MET A 1 -25.94 -23.13 6.35
N VAL A 2 -25.24 -23.46 5.27
CA VAL A 2 -25.03 -22.56 4.11
C VAL A 2 -26.33 -22.49 3.33
N ARG A 3 -26.81 -21.28 3.03
CA ARG A 3 -28.08 -21.08 2.30
C ARG A 3 -27.90 -21.27 0.79
N ASP A 4 -28.99 -21.47 0.05
CA ASP A 4 -28.99 -21.72 -1.39
C ASP A 4 -28.50 -20.54 -2.23
N TRP A 5 -28.52 -19.30 -1.70
CA TRP A 5 -27.88 -18.13 -2.30
C TRP A 5 -26.48 -17.83 -1.77
N GLU A 6 -25.93 -18.69 -0.90
CA GLU A 6 -24.60 -18.56 -0.31
C GLU A 6 -23.64 -19.64 -0.88
N GLU A 7 -22.34 -19.34 -0.90
CA GLU A 7 -21.26 -20.32 -1.11
C GLU A 7 -20.19 -20.16 -0.03
N VAL A 8 -19.36 -21.20 0.15
CA VAL A 8 -18.20 -21.14 1.04
C VAL A 8 -16.95 -20.99 0.19
N VAL A 9 -16.12 -20.01 0.52
CA VAL A 9 -14.79 -19.83 -0.07
C VAL A 9 -13.72 -19.94 0.99
N GLU A 10 -12.57 -20.47 0.60
CA GLU A 10 -11.44 -20.68 1.51
C GLU A 10 -10.33 -19.67 1.23
N GLU A 11 -9.88 -19.00 2.28
CA GLU A 11 -8.80 -18.02 2.20
C GLU A 11 -7.85 -18.14 3.39
N GLY A 12 -6.65 -18.66 3.14
CA GLY A 12 -5.72 -18.99 4.22
C GLY A 12 -6.32 -20.10 5.07
N LYS A 13 -6.45 -19.87 6.38
CA LYS A 13 -7.18 -20.80 7.27
C LYS A 13 -8.68 -20.50 7.36
N ALA A 14 -9.12 -19.34 6.88
CA ALA A 14 -10.51 -18.92 7.01
C ALA A 14 -11.39 -19.61 5.95
N ARG A 15 -12.55 -20.08 6.37
CA ARG A 15 -13.62 -20.57 5.50
C ARG A 15 -14.80 -19.62 5.66
N ILE A 16 -15.07 -18.78 4.67
CA ILE A 16 -16.08 -17.73 4.80
C ILE A 16 -17.28 -18.04 3.91
N ILE A 17 -18.46 -17.82 4.48
CA ILE A 17 -19.73 -17.80 3.78
C ILE A 17 -19.86 -16.44 3.11
N ILE A 18 -20.14 -16.44 1.82
CA ILE A 18 -20.38 -15.25 1.00
C ILE A 18 -21.63 -15.47 0.13
N PRO A 19 -22.25 -14.40 -0.41
CA PRO A 19 -23.22 -14.54 -1.48
C PRO A 19 -22.60 -15.29 -2.67
N LYS A 20 -23.36 -16.17 -3.32
CA LYS A 20 -22.90 -16.91 -4.51
C LYS A 20 -22.41 -15.94 -5.58
N ARG A 21 -21.13 -16.03 -5.96
CA ARG A 21 -20.50 -15.19 -6.99
C ARG A 21 -21.18 -15.31 -8.34
N SER A 22 -21.73 -16.49 -8.66
CA SER A 22 -22.47 -16.73 -9.90
C SER A 22 -23.73 -15.85 -10.05
N LEU A 23 -24.23 -15.25 -8.97
CA LEU A 23 -25.38 -14.33 -9.00
C LEU A 23 -24.97 -12.89 -9.35
N TYR A 24 -23.67 -12.59 -9.36
CA TYR A 24 -23.13 -11.22 -9.50
C TYR A 24 -21.99 -11.20 -10.53
N VAL A 25 -22.25 -11.80 -11.70
CA VAL A 25 -21.32 -11.81 -12.82
C VAL A 25 -21.74 -10.78 -13.87
N ARG A 26 -20.75 -10.17 -14.53
CA ARG A 26 -20.95 -9.30 -15.69
C ARG A 26 -21.32 -10.13 -16.92
N GLU A 27 -21.64 -9.45 -18.02
CA GLU A 27 -21.94 -10.07 -19.32
C GLU A 27 -20.79 -10.97 -19.84
N ASP A 28 -19.54 -10.67 -19.45
CA ASP A 28 -18.35 -11.47 -19.78
C ASP A 28 -18.11 -12.66 -18.82
N LEU A 29 -19.09 -12.98 -17.97
CA LEU A 29 -19.07 -14.04 -16.94
C LEU A 29 -18.01 -13.83 -15.84
N VAL A 30 -17.44 -12.64 -15.73
CA VAL A 30 -16.52 -12.29 -14.64
C VAL A 30 -17.30 -11.78 -13.43
N TYR A 31 -17.00 -12.32 -12.24
CA TYR A 31 -17.56 -11.85 -10.97
C TYR A 31 -17.24 -10.37 -10.73
N GLU A 32 -18.25 -9.58 -10.41
CA GLU A 32 -18.13 -8.17 -10.04
C GLU A 32 -18.40 -7.99 -8.53
N PRO A 33 -17.36 -7.89 -7.69
CA PRO A 33 -17.50 -7.74 -6.25
C PRO A 33 -18.37 -6.55 -5.84
N ALA A 34 -18.41 -5.48 -6.63
CA ALA A 34 -19.20 -4.29 -6.34
C ALA A 34 -20.72 -4.51 -6.48
N TRP A 35 -21.15 -5.58 -7.16
CA TRP A 35 -22.58 -5.93 -7.32
C TRP A 35 -23.08 -6.88 -6.22
N SER A 36 -22.17 -7.49 -5.47
CA SER A 36 -22.50 -8.37 -4.35
C SER A 36 -23.08 -7.55 -3.18
N PRO A 37 -24.11 -8.06 -2.46
CA PRO A 37 -24.75 -7.35 -1.36
C PRO A 37 -23.86 -7.21 -0.12
N VAL A 38 -22.77 -8.00 -0.04
CA VAL A 38 -21.67 -7.79 0.89
C VAL A 38 -20.36 -7.93 0.14
N PHE A 39 -19.38 -7.10 0.48
CA PHE A 39 -18.11 -7.08 -0.23
C PHE A 39 -17.23 -8.29 0.10
N TYR A 40 -16.85 -9.01 -0.95
CA TYR A 40 -15.71 -9.90 -0.94
C TYR A 40 -15.03 -9.85 -2.29
N ASN A 41 -13.78 -9.41 -2.32
CA ASN A 41 -12.99 -9.39 -3.54
C ASN A 41 -11.83 -10.42 -3.45
N PRO A 42 -11.84 -11.51 -4.25
CA PRO A 42 -10.74 -12.46 -4.31
C PRO A 42 -9.40 -11.82 -4.70
N VAL A 43 -9.43 -10.76 -5.49
CA VAL A 43 -8.24 -10.01 -5.94
C VAL A 43 -7.49 -9.38 -4.76
N MET A 44 -8.17 -9.12 -3.64
CA MET A 44 -7.59 -8.55 -2.43
C MET A 44 -6.87 -9.60 -1.56
N ARG A 45 -6.68 -10.84 -2.05
CA ARG A 45 -5.94 -11.90 -1.35
C ARG A 45 -4.54 -11.45 -0.92
N VAL A 46 -3.78 -10.79 -1.81
CA VAL A 46 -2.43 -10.28 -1.49
C VAL A 46 -2.47 -9.27 -0.33
N SER A 47 -3.50 -8.41 -0.29
CA SER A 47 -3.72 -7.46 0.83
C SER A 47 -3.94 -8.17 2.16
N ARG A 48 -4.72 -9.25 2.16
CA ARG A 48 -5.03 -10.01 3.38
C ARG A 48 -3.87 -10.91 3.83
N ASP A 49 -3.18 -11.55 2.89
CA ASP A 49 -1.96 -12.31 3.17
C ASP A 49 -0.91 -11.42 3.84
N LEU A 50 -0.66 -10.22 3.27
CA LEU A 50 0.32 -9.29 3.83
C LEU A 50 -0.12 -8.73 5.18
N THR A 51 -1.42 -8.52 5.43
CA THR A 51 -1.91 -8.16 6.77
C THR A 51 -1.55 -9.23 7.80
N VAL A 52 -1.81 -10.51 7.52
CA VAL A 52 -1.46 -11.62 8.43
C VAL A 52 0.05 -11.71 8.64
N LEU A 53 0.83 -11.67 7.56
CA LEU A 53 2.29 -11.79 7.62
C LEU A 53 2.94 -10.62 8.37
N VAL A 54 2.49 -9.39 8.12
CA VAL A 54 2.97 -8.19 8.83
C VAL A 54 2.65 -8.28 10.32
N ALA A 55 1.42 -8.68 10.67
CA ALA A 55 1.03 -8.84 12.07
C ALA A 55 1.88 -9.92 12.78
N ARG A 56 2.13 -11.06 12.13
CA ARG A 56 3.01 -12.11 12.67
C ARG A 56 4.46 -11.65 12.83
N SER A 57 4.99 -10.90 11.86
CA SER A 57 6.35 -10.36 11.95
C SER A 57 6.54 -9.37 13.10
N VAL A 58 5.48 -8.69 13.52
CA VAL A 58 5.53 -7.65 14.56
C VAL A 58 5.18 -8.19 15.93
N TYR A 59 4.10 -8.96 16.05
CA TYR A 59 3.61 -9.44 17.35
C TYR A 59 4.09 -10.85 17.69
N GLY A 60 4.53 -11.65 16.71
CA GLY A 60 4.98 -13.02 16.94
C GLY A 60 3.92 -13.87 17.64
N SER A 61 4.25 -14.34 18.85
CA SER A 61 3.36 -15.11 19.73
C SER A 61 2.61 -14.25 20.76
N SER A 62 2.82 -12.93 20.78
CA SER A 62 2.12 -12.04 21.70
C SER A 62 0.69 -11.78 21.24
N SER A 63 -0.25 -11.82 22.18
CA SER A 63 -1.63 -11.38 21.93
C SER A 63 -1.68 -9.89 21.65
N TYR A 64 -2.54 -9.47 20.73
CA TYR A 64 -2.72 -8.06 20.39
C TYR A 64 -4.19 -7.79 20.00
N PHE A 65 -4.68 -6.61 20.36
CA PHE A 65 -6.05 -6.19 20.07
C PHE A 65 -6.14 -5.48 18.72
N PHE A 66 -7.01 -5.95 17.83
CA PHE A 66 -7.22 -5.34 16.52
C PHE A 66 -8.63 -4.78 16.32
N ILE A 67 -8.73 -3.80 15.43
CA ILE A 67 -10.00 -3.34 14.85
C ILE A 67 -9.89 -3.39 13.32
N ASP A 68 -10.69 -4.26 12.71
CA ASP A 68 -10.98 -4.25 11.27
C ASP A 68 -12.19 -3.35 11.06
N ALA A 69 -11.95 -2.09 10.65
CA ALA A 69 -12.96 -1.03 10.76
C ALA A 69 -14.04 -1.09 9.66
N LEU A 70 -13.73 -1.68 8.51
CA LEU A 70 -14.61 -1.84 7.35
C LEU A 70 -14.50 -3.29 6.83
N GLY A 71 -15.13 -4.21 7.56
CA GLY A 71 -14.86 -5.64 7.47
C GLY A 71 -15.45 -6.35 6.26
N GLY A 72 -16.52 -5.82 5.63
CA GLY A 72 -17.25 -6.53 4.57
C GLY A 72 -17.75 -7.89 5.06
N THR A 73 -17.18 -8.98 4.52
CA THR A 73 -17.48 -10.36 4.99
C THR A 73 -16.75 -10.76 6.27
N GLY A 74 -15.82 -9.94 6.76
CA GLY A 74 -15.02 -10.18 7.96
C GLY A 74 -13.80 -11.06 7.78
N VAL A 75 -13.50 -11.45 6.53
CA VAL A 75 -12.40 -12.37 6.19
C VAL A 75 -11.06 -11.93 6.78
N ARG A 76 -10.77 -10.62 6.81
CA ARG A 76 -9.48 -10.11 7.28
C ARG A 76 -9.31 -10.32 8.79
N GLY A 77 -10.27 -9.85 9.60
CA GLY A 77 -10.25 -10.08 11.04
C GLY A 77 -10.30 -11.57 11.43
N ILE A 78 -11.07 -12.39 10.70
CA ILE A 78 -11.12 -13.84 10.94
C ILE A 78 -9.76 -14.49 10.66
N ARG A 79 -9.10 -14.13 9.56
CA ARG A 79 -7.75 -14.61 9.25
C ARG A 79 -6.74 -14.19 10.30
N LEU A 80 -6.80 -12.96 10.83
CA LEU A 80 -5.96 -12.55 11.95
C LEU A 80 -6.18 -13.46 13.17
N ALA A 81 -7.42 -13.75 13.53
CA ALA A 81 -7.71 -14.63 14.66
C ALA A 81 -7.31 -16.10 14.45
N LEU A 82 -7.32 -16.61 13.23
CA LEU A 82 -6.95 -18.00 12.93
C LEU A 82 -5.44 -18.20 12.69
N GLU A 83 -4.78 -17.20 12.11
CA GLU A 83 -3.42 -17.31 11.61
C GLU A 83 -2.40 -16.59 12.52
N THR A 84 -2.86 -15.80 13.50
CA THR A 84 -2.02 -15.06 14.44
C THR A 84 -2.56 -15.14 15.89
N GLN A 85 -1.94 -14.37 16.80
CA GLN A 85 -2.45 -14.16 18.16
C GLN A 85 -3.42 -12.97 18.32
N GLY A 86 -3.97 -12.48 17.21
CA GLY A 86 -4.92 -11.38 17.19
C GLY A 86 -6.28 -11.76 17.81
N TYR A 87 -6.85 -10.82 18.55
CA TYR A 87 -8.24 -10.83 18.98
C TYR A 87 -8.79 -9.42 18.82
N GLY A 88 -10.09 -9.24 18.59
CA GLY A 88 -10.55 -7.91 18.20
C GLY A 88 -11.97 -7.80 17.72
N ILE A 89 -12.23 -6.67 17.07
CA ILE A 89 -13.51 -6.33 16.48
C ILE A 89 -13.41 -6.36 14.96
N VAL A 90 -14.43 -6.95 14.34
CA VAL A 90 -14.71 -6.75 12.92
C VAL A 90 -15.98 -5.93 12.82
N ASN A 91 -15.83 -4.71 12.30
CA ASN A 91 -16.90 -3.73 12.21
C ASN A 91 -17.34 -3.53 10.77
N ASP A 92 -18.63 -3.34 10.56
CA ASP A 92 -19.15 -2.74 9.34
C ASP A 92 -20.39 -1.89 9.64
N VAL A 93 -20.67 -0.89 8.82
CA VAL A 93 -21.88 -0.07 8.98
C VAL A 93 -23.10 -0.76 8.36
N ASP A 94 -22.88 -1.63 7.38
CA ASP A 94 -23.95 -2.32 6.66
C ASP A 94 -24.52 -3.50 7.48
N PRO A 95 -25.83 -3.55 7.74
CA PRO A 95 -26.46 -4.68 8.43
C PRO A 95 -26.28 -6.02 7.71
N ILE A 96 -26.17 -6.04 6.38
CA ILE A 96 -25.90 -7.26 5.61
C ILE A 96 -24.47 -7.73 5.89
N ALA A 97 -23.51 -6.82 5.87
CA ALA A 97 -22.13 -7.12 6.25
C ALA A 97 -22.05 -7.66 7.69
N TYR A 98 -22.69 -7.00 8.66
CA TYR A 98 -22.76 -7.48 10.04
C TYR A 98 -23.32 -8.90 10.17
N TYR A 99 -24.38 -9.21 9.41
CA TYR A 99 -24.93 -10.57 9.34
C TYR A 99 -23.89 -11.59 8.86
N TYR A 100 -23.17 -11.31 7.77
CA TYR A 100 -22.13 -12.22 7.26
C TYR A 100 -20.93 -12.31 8.19
N ILE A 101 -20.47 -11.20 8.79
CA ILE A 101 -19.38 -11.19 9.77
C ILE A 101 -19.74 -12.10 10.94
N SER A 102 -20.92 -11.92 11.53
CA SER A 102 -21.38 -12.73 12.66
C SER A 102 -21.40 -14.23 12.32
N ARG A 103 -21.96 -14.57 11.16
CA ARG A 103 -22.00 -15.95 10.69
C ARG A 103 -20.63 -16.53 10.39
N ASN A 104 -19.72 -15.74 9.84
CA ASN A 104 -18.37 -16.20 9.50
C ASN A 104 -17.51 -16.38 10.75
N ILE A 105 -17.70 -15.54 11.78
CA ILE A 105 -17.08 -15.74 13.09
C ILE A 105 -17.53 -17.07 13.71
N GLU A 106 -18.82 -17.36 13.71
CA GLU A 106 -19.39 -18.62 14.20
C GLU A 106 -18.92 -19.83 13.37
N TYR A 107 -18.97 -19.71 12.04
CA TYR A 107 -18.58 -20.79 11.13
C TYR A 107 -17.10 -21.21 11.31
N ASN A 108 -16.23 -20.26 11.65
CA ASN A 108 -14.81 -20.52 11.92
C ASN A 108 -14.50 -20.80 13.40
N ARG A 109 -15.51 -20.77 14.29
CA ARG A 109 -15.36 -21.01 15.73
C ARG A 109 -14.36 -20.07 16.41
N VAL A 110 -14.42 -18.78 16.07
CA VAL A 110 -13.54 -17.73 16.61
C VAL A 110 -14.28 -16.69 17.45
N GLU A 111 -15.47 -17.03 17.97
CA GLU A 111 -16.34 -16.17 18.78
C GLU A 111 -15.67 -15.71 20.08
N ASN A 112 -14.71 -16.49 20.59
CA ASN A 112 -13.92 -16.15 21.77
C ASN A 112 -12.80 -15.14 21.47
N ARG A 113 -12.43 -14.94 20.20
CA ARG A 113 -11.37 -14.03 19.77
C ARG A 113 -11.89 -12.81 19.02
N VAL A 114 -12.98 -12.95 18.26
CA VAL A 114 -13.49 -11.91 17.37
C VAL A 114 -14.93 -11.61 17.70
N LYS A 115 -15.26 -10.33 17.82
CA LYS A 115 -16.64 -9.86 17.99
C LYS A 115 -17.09 -9.07 16.76
N PRO A 116 -18.27 -9.37 16.21
CA PRO A 116 -18.87 -8.54 15.17
C PRO A 116 -19.37 -7.24 15.81
N LEU A 117 -19.29 -6.12 15.08
CA LEU A 117 -19.91 -4.87 15.47
C LEU A 117 -20.58 -4.20 14.27
N MET A 118 -21.75 -3.60 14.49
CA MET A 118 -22.43 -2.78 13.49
C MET A 118 -22.36 -1.32 13.91
N CYS A 119 -21.40 -0.57 13.39
CA CYS A 119 -21.18 0.83 13.74
C CYS A 119 -20.52 1.59 12.59
N GLU A 120 -20.74 2.90 12.52
CA GLU A 120 -19.93 3.76 11.65
C GLU A 120 -18.48 3.79 12.18
N ALA A 121 -17.51 3.66 11.27
CA ALA A 121 -16.12 3.44 11.63
C ALA A 121 -15.51 4.60 12.45
N ASN A 122 -15.79 5.86 12.13
CA ASN A 122 -15.31 6.99 12.92
C ASN A 122 -15.92 7.02 14.32
N VAL A 123 -17.22 6.72 14.46
CA VAL A 123 -17.88 6.62 15.78
C VAL A 123 -17.19 5.54 16.62
N LEU A 124 -16.98 4.35 16.06
CA LEU A 124 -16.26 3.27 16.72
C LEU A 124 -14.87 3.72 17.19
N LEU A 125 -14.06 4.24 16.28
CA LEU A 125 -12.65 4.58 16.55
C LEU A 125 -12.52 5.74 17.56
N ASN A 126 -13.40 6.74 17.50
CA ASN A 126 -13.44 7.80 18.51
C ASN A 126 -13.92 7.27 19.87
N ASN A 127 -14.92 6.38 19.91
CA ASN A 127 -15.34 5.75 21.18
C ASN A 127 -14.20 4.99 21.85
N TYR A 128 -13.40 4.25 21.08
CA TYR A 128 -12.22 3.56 21.61
C TYR A 128 -11.17 4.53 22.17
N THR A 129 -11.05 5.73 21.61
CA THR A 129 -10.14 6.76 22.13
C THR A 129 -10.48 7.14 23.58
N PHE A 130 -11.77 7.23 23.91
CA PHE A 130 -12.24 7.59 25.24
C PHE A 130 -12.39 6.39 26.19
N SER A 131 -12.39 5.16 25.67
CA SER A 131 -12.47 3.94 26.47
C SER A 131 -11.21 3.68 27.32
N GLY A 132 -10.08 4.29 26.97
CA GLY A 132 -8.78 3.98 27.58
C GLY A 132 -8.17 2.64 27.14
N ILE A 133 -8.85 1.88 26.27
CA ILE A 133 -8.36 0.61 25.72
C ILE A 133 -7.42 0.92 24.53
N PRO A 134 -6.10 0.70 24.65
CA PRO A 134 -5.19 0.90 23.54
C PRO A 134 -5.41 -0.16 22.46
N VAL A 135 -5.41 0.26 21.20
CA VAL A 135 -5.59 -0.64 20.05
C VAL A 135 -4.24 -0.91 19.39
N ASP A 136 -3.83 -2.16 19.34
CA ASP A 136 -2.52 -2.54 18.80
C ASP A 136 -2.49 -2.51 17.27
N TYR A 137 -3.59 -2.88 16.61
CA TYR A 137 -3.69 -2.86 15.15
C TYR A 137 -5.02 -2.30 14.66
N ILE A 138 -4.98 -1.36 13.72
CA ILE A 138 -6.18 -0.88 13.03
C ILE A 138 -6.01 -1.08 11.53
N ASP A 139 -7.05 -1.61 10.88
CA ASP A 139 -7.13 -1.73 9.42
C ASP A 139 -8.21 -0.81 8.86
N ILE A 140 -7.81 0.05 7.93
CA ILE A 140 -8.67 0.95 7.16
C ILE A 140 -8.63 0.51 5.70
N ASP A 141 -9.65 -0.24 5.26
CA ASP A 141 -9.77 -0.81 3.91
C ASP A 141 -11.08 -0.40 3.21
N PRO A 142 -11.31 0.91 2.95
CA PRO A 142 -12.58 1.37 2.41
C PRO A 142 -12.66 1.26 0.90
N TYR A 143 -13.87 1.46 0.39
CA TYR A 143 -14.07 1.81 -1.01
C TYR A 143 -13.64 3.24 -1.29
N GLY A 144 -12.73 3.39 -2.25
CA GLY A 144 -12.11 4.64 -2.61
C GLY A 144 -11.07 5.11 -1.61
N SER A 145 -11.35 6.27 -0.99
CA SER A 145 -10.38 7.04 -0.21
C SER A 145 -10.36 6.61 1.26
N PRO A 146 -9.19 6.43 1.87
CA PRO A 146 -9.09 6.24 3.32
C PRO A 146 -9.21 7.54 4.11
N ILE A 147 -9.03 8.69 3.47
CA ILE A 147 -8.94 10.01 4.14
C ILE A 147 -10.07 10.29 5.16
N PRO A 148 -11.35 9.92 4.92
CA PRO A 148 -12.41 10.16 5.90
C PRO A 148 -12.25 9.47 7.26
N PHE A 149 -11.38 8.47 7.38
CA PHE A 149 -11.25 7.63 8.58
C PHE A 149 -9.95 7.83 9.35
N ILE A 150 -8.93 8.41 8.72
CA ILE A 150 -7.56 8.44 9.24
C ILE A 150 -7.46 9.21 10.55
N ASP A 151 -8.12 10.36 10.63
CA ASP A 151 -8.02 11.20 11.82
C ASP A 151 -8.61 10.51 13.05
N SER A 152 -9.63 9.66 12.88
CA SER A 152 -10.21 8.85 13.96
C SER A 152 -9.38 7.59 14.24
N ALA A 153 -8.82 6.96 13.21
CA ALA A 153 -8.02 5.74 13.33
C ALA A 153 -6.73 5.94 14.13
N VAL A 154 -6.11 7.10 14.04
CA VAL A 154 -4.82 7.37 14.67
C VAL A 154 -4.92 7.56 16.19
N LYS A 155 -6.08 8.02 16.70
CA LYS A 155 -6.28 8.37 18.10
C LYS A 155 -6.19 7.18 19.07
N PRO A 156 -6.93 6.06 18.89
CA PRO A 156 -6.98 4.96 19.84
C PRO A 156 -5.76 4.03 19.77
N LEU A 157 -4.85 4.22 18.82
CA LEU A 157 -3.66 3.37 18.67
C LEU A 157 -2.83 3.32 19.95
N ALA A 158 -2.33 2.14 20.30
CA ALA A 158 -1.38 1.95 21.39
C ALA A 158 -0.09 2.78 21.17
N LYS A 159 0.77 2.86 22.19
CA LYS A 159 2.03 3.61 22.10
C LYS A 159 2.91 3.13 20.95
N GLN A 160 2.96 1.81 20.74
CA GLN A 160 3.57 1.15 19.60
C GLN A 160 2.52 0.24 18.97
N ALA A 161 2.08 0.59 17.77
CA ALA A 161 0.96 -0.08 17.12
C ALA A 161 1.20 -0.17 15.61
N LEU A 162 0.31 -0.89 14.93
CA LEU A 162 0.26 -0.98 13.49
C LEU A 162 -0.99 -0.28 12.95
N LEU A 163 -0.82 0.38 11.82
CA LEU A 163 -1.93 0.92 11.03
C LEU A 163 -1.80 0.41 9.60
N GLY A 164 -2.77 -0.40 9.16
CA GLY A 164 -2.91 -0.82 7.77
C GLY A 164 -3.90 0.08 7.05
N VAL A 165 -3.51 0.64 5.91
CA VAL A 165 -4.36 1.53 5.10
C VAL A 165 -4.36 1.10 3.65
N THR A 166 -5.55 0.84 3.09
CA THR A 166 -5.74 0.69 1.64
C THR A 166 -6.36 1.96 1.07
N ALA A 167 -5.95 2.32 -0.15
CA ALA A 167 -6.64 3.28 -1.00
C ALA A 167 -6.94 2.62 -2.35
N THR A 168 -8.22 2.55 -2.72
CA THR A 168 -8.65 2.08 -4.05
C THR A 168 -8.96 3.25 -5.00
N ASP A 169 -8.96 4.50 -4.50
CA ASP A 169 -9.07 5.71 -5.32
C ASP A 169 -7.74 6.13 -5.95
N THR A 170 -7.21 5.25 -6.80
CA THR A 170 -5.91 5.43 -7.46
C THR A 170 -5.90 6.63 -8.42
N ALA A 171 -6.98 6.91 -9.15
CA ALA A 171 -7.04 7.98 -10.15
C ALA A 171 -6.69 9.39 -9.60
N PRO A 172 -7.25 9.84 -8.45
CA PRO A 172 -6.74 11.02 -7.77
C PRO A 172 -5.26 10.91 -7.36
N LEU A 173 -4.84 9.80 -6.76
CA LEU A 173 -3.48 9.66 -6.23
C LEU A 173 -2.41 9.73 -7.34
N VAL A 174 -2.65 9.12 -8.49
CA VAL A 174 -1.78 9.16 -9.68
C VAL A 174 -1.97 10.44 -10.52
N CYS A 175 -2.73 11.41 -10.01
CA CYS A 175 -2.88 12.74 -10.59
C CYS A 175 -3.61 12.78 -11.94
N SER A 176 -4.50 11.82 -12.22
CA SER A 176 -5.42 11.90 -13.36
C SER A 176 -6.39 13.08 -13.22
N HIS A 177 -6.67 13.51 -11.99
CA HIS A 177 -7.54 14.65 -11.66
C HIS A 177 -6.88 15.57 -10.62
N ALA A 178 -5.92 16.40 -11.03
CA ALA A 178 -5.10 17.23 -10.15
C ALA A 178 -5.90 18.05 -9.10
N ARG A 179 -7.03 18.66 -9.47
CA ARG A 179 -7.89 19.40 -8.53
C ARG A 179 -8.46 18.52 -7.41
N LYS A 180 -8.85 17.28 -7.74
CA LYS A 180 -9.33 16.30 -6.76
C LYS A 180 -8.19 15.81 -5.88
N THR A 181 -6.99 15.64 -6.45
CA THR A 181 -5.76 15.30 -5.71
C THR A 181 -5.42 16.37 -4.69
N LEU A 182 -5.39 17.63 -5.10
CA LEU A 182 -5.14 18.77 -4.22
C LEU A 182 -6.14 18.82 -3.07
N ARG A 183 -7.44 18.78 -3.37
CA ARG A 183 -8.49 18.85 -2.33
C ARG A 183 -8.43 17.69 -1.33
N ARG A 184 -8.10 16.48 -1.79
CA ARG A 184 -8.18 15.26 -0.96
C ARG A 184 -6.90 14.96 -0.20
N TYR A 185 -5.74 15.16 -0.85
CA TYR A 185 -4.44 14.78 -0.33
C TYR A 185 -3.51 15.96 -0.06
N ASN A 186 -3.95 17.19 -0.34
CA ASN A 186 -3.15 18.41 -0.19
C ASN A 186 -1.81 18.33 -0.97
N VAL A 187 -1.88 17.84 -2.21
CA VAL A 187 -0.73 17.67 -3.10
C VAL A 187 -1.00 18.33 -4.45
N ASN A 188 -0.09 19.22 -4.87
CA ASN A 188 -0.04 19.70 -6.25
C ASN A 188 0.74 18.69 -7.09
N CYS A 189 0.17 18.29 -8.23
CA CYS A 189 0.82 17.30 -9.07
C CYS A 189 0.35 17.35 -10.52
N ALA A 190 1.05 16.61 -11.37
CA ALA A 190 0.85 16.50 -12.80
C ALA A 190 1.02 15.03 -13.23
N LYS A 191 0.70 14.74 -14.50
CA LYS A 191 0.95 13.41 -15.09
C LYS A 191 2.45 13.22 -15.29
N VAL A 192 2.96 12.05 -14.92
CA VAL A 192 4.38 11.67 -14.99
C VAL A 192 4.54 10.25 -15.48
N ASP A 193 5.75 9.83 -15.82
CA ASP A 193 6.04 8.45 -16.22
C ASP A 193 6.18 7.46 -15.05
N PHE A 194 6.19 7.95 -13.81
CA PHE A 194 6.24 7.16 -12.58
C PHE A 194 4.95 7.26 -11.73
N GLU A 195 3.79 7.38 -12.37
CA GLU A 195 2.53 7.83 -11.76
C GLU A 195 2.07 7.00 -10.55
N LYS A 196 2.23 5.67 -10.57
CA LYS A 196 1.85 4.80 -9.45
C LYS A 196 2.73 4.99 -8.23
N GLU A 197 4.02 5.24 -8.44
CA GLU A 197 4.94 5.55 -7.34
C GLU A 197 4.64 6.93 -6.76
N LEU A 198 4.40 7.93 -7.63
CA LEU A 198 3.93 9.24 -7.19
C LEU A 198 2.64 9.10 -6.36
N GLY A 199 1.70 8.27 -6.80
CA GLY A 199 0.45 8.01 -6.09
C GLY A 199 0.63 7.46 -4.68
N ILE A 200 1.46 6.43 -4.50
CA ILE A 200 1.68 5.89 -3.16
C ILE A 200 2.48 6.87 -2.28
N ARG A 201 3.40 7.66 -2.84
CA ARG A 201 4.13 8.72 -2.11
C ARG A 201 3.19 9.82 -1.64
N ASN A 202 2.22 10.22 -2.47
CA ASN A 202 1.20 11.20 -2.11
C ASN A 202 0.29 10.68 -0.98
N LEU A 203 -0.09 9.40 -1.04
CA LEU A 203 -0.85 8.74 0.01
C LEU A 203 -0.06 8.75 1.32
N ILE A 204 1.18 8.23 1.31
CA ILE A 204 2.04 8.17 2.49
C ILE A 204 2.22 9.57 3.09
N PHE A 205 2.58 10.57 2.26
CA PHE A 205 2.75 11.94 2.73
C PHE A 205 1.52 12.46 3.47
N ASN A 206 0.32 12.32 2.89
CA ASN A 206 -0.89 12.83 3.52
C ASN A 206 -1.20 12.12 4.85
N LEU A 207 -1.02 10.79 4.89
CA LEU A 207 -1.23 10.01 6.10
C LEU A 207 -0.25 10.40 7.21
N VAL A 208 1.04 10.51 6.89
CA VAL A 208 2.07 10.94 7.85
C VAL A 208 1.80 12.36 8.33
N PHE A 209 1.42 13.27 7.43
CA PHE A 209 1.06 14.64 7.79
C PHE A 209 -0.11 14.70 8.79
N ARG A 210 -1.17 13.91 8.56
CA ARG A 210 -2.33 13.80 9.46
C ARG A 210 -1.98 13.18 10.80
N GLY A 211 -1.15 12.13 10.80
CA GLY A 211 -0.64 11.52 12.03
C GLY A 211 0.20 12.50 12.84
N ALA A 212 1.09 13.25 12.18
CA ALA A 212 1.96 14.22 12.84
C ALA A 212 1.17 15.37 13.50
N ALA A 213 0.07 15.81 12.88
CA ALA A 213 -0.85 16.78 13.47
C ALA A 213 -1.52 16.30 14.77
N GLN A 214 -1.40 15.01 15.10
CA GLN A 214 -1.91 14.39 16.32
C GLN A 214 -0.79 13.77 17.19
N ASP A 215 0.46 14.24 17.05
CA ASP A 215 1.64 13.74 17.76
C ASP A 215 1.92 12.25 17.55
N ARG A 216 1.59 11.74 16.36
CA ARG A 216 1.75 10.33 15.99
C ARG A 216 2.69 10.18 14.81
N ALA A 217 3.84 9.56 15.05
CA ALA A 217 4.79 9.22 14.01
C ALA A 217 4.29 7.98 13.27
N LEU A 218 3.93 8.11 11.99
CA LEU A 218 3.52 6.98 11.15
C LEU A 218 4.68 6.59 10.22
N LYS A 219 5.52 5.64 10.63
CA LYS A 219 6.64 5.19 9.80
C LYS A 219 6.17 4.09 8.83
N PRO A 220 6.20 4.29 7.50
CA PRO A 220 5.86 3.22 6.57
C PRO A 220 6.89 2.09 6.68
N ILE A 221 6.42 0.86 6.92
CA ILE A 221 7.28 -0.34 7.03
C ILE A 221 7.13 -1.27 5.82
N LEU A 222 5.98 -1.23 5.15
CA LEU A 222 5.71 -1.97 3.91
C LEU A 222 4.66 -1.21 3.13
N SER A 223 4.92 -0.87 1.87
CA SER A 223 3.95 -0.24 0.98
C SER A 223 4.08 -0.70 -0.47
N TYR A 224 2.94 -0.89 -1.14
CA TYR A 224 2.93 -1.40 -2.50
C TYR A 224 1.67 -0.99 -3.25
N SER A 225 1.78 -0.95 -4.57
CA SER A 225 0.67 -0.92 -5.50
C SER A 225 0.38 -2.34 -5.98
N HIS A 226 -0.88 -2.74 -5.99
CA HIS A 226 -1.25 -3.99 -6.62
C HIS A 226 -2.55 -3.82 -7.37
N ARG A 227 -2.50 -4.07 -8.68
CA ARG A 227 -3.62 -3.85 -9.61
C ARG A 227 -4.17 -2.42 -9.48
N HIS A 228 -5.35 -2.25 -8.86
CA HIS A 228 -6.04 -0.96 -8.75
C HIS A 228 -6.13 -0.43 -7.32
N TYR A 229 -5.20 -0.82 -6.44
CA TYR A 229 -5.12 -0.26 -5.09
C TYR A 229 -3.69 0.02 -4.64
N PHE A 230 -3.55 0.93 -3.69
CA PHE A 230 -2.35 1.12 -2.89
C PHE A 230 -2.59 0.59 -1.48
N ARG A 231 -1.57 -0.03 -0.90
CA ARG A 231 -1.60 -0.50 0.48
C ARG A 231 -0.35 -0.04 1.20
N VAL A 232 -0.53 0.45 2.42
CA VAL A 232 0.56 0.89 3.29
C VAL A 232 0.35 0.34 4.68
N PHE A 233 1.39 -0.24 5.25
CA PHE A 233 1.47 -0.59 6.66
C PHE A 233 2.42 0.38 7.35
N PHE A 234 1.95 0.97 8.44
CA PHE A 234 2.73 1.86 9.28
C PHE A 234 3.03 1.21 10.61
N ARG A 235 4.27 1.37 11.10
CA ARG A 235 4.56 1.28 12.53
C ARG A 235 4.33 2.66 13.13
N THR A 236 3.50 2.72 14.16
CA THR A 236 3.06 3.98 14.74
C THR A 236 3.67 4.20 16.11
N GLU A 237 4.09 5.43 16.41
CA GLU A 237 4.57 5.79 17.73
C GLU A 237 3.92 7.09 18.23
N ARG A 238 3.46 7.11 19.49
CA ARG A 238 2.97 8.33 20.15
C ARG A 238 4.14 9.18 20.63
N SER A 239 4.56 10.13 19.80
CA SER A 239 5.66 11.06 20.09
C SER A 239 5.64 12.22 19.09
N GLY A 240 5.40 13.44 19.59
CA GLY A 240 5.47 14.67 18.78
C GLY A 240 6.88 14.93 18.22
N SER A 241 7.93 14.64 19.00
CA SER A 241 9.32 14.81 18.53
C SER A 241 9.64 13.87 17.36
N LYS A 242 9.27 12.59 17.44
CA LYS A 242 9.51 11.63 16.36
C LYS A 242 8.61 11.89 15.15
N SER A 243 7.39 12.36 15.35
CA SER A 243 6.50 12.72 14.23
C SER A 243 7.04 13.94 13.48
N TYR A 244 7.59 14.92 14.20
CA TYR A 244 8.27 16.07 13.62
C TYR A 244 9.52 15.67 12.85
N GLU A 245 10.44 14.89 13.46
CA GLU A 245 11.67 14.41 12.79
C GLU A 245 11.34 13.65 11.49
N LEU A 246 10.34 12.78 11.54
CA LEU A 246 9.90 12.02 10.37
C LEU A 246 9.38 12.95 9.26
N MET A 247 8.58 13.95 9.62
CA MET A 247 8.04 14.93 8.68
C MET A 247 9.13 15.81 8.09
N GLU A 248 10.01 16.36 8.92
CA GLU A 248 11.15 17.19 8.50
C GLU A 248 12.04 16.41 7.52
N ARG A 249 12.34 15.14 7.82
CA ARG A 249 13.20 14.31 6.97
C ARG A 249 12.53 13.85 5.69
N CYS A 250 11.23 13.55 5.70
CA CYS A 250 10.60 12.82 4.59
C CYS A 250 9.53 13.58 3.82
N ARG A 251 9.16 14.78 4.25
CA ARG A 251 8.45 15.75 3.42
C ARG A 251 9.43 16.38 2.42
N GLY A 252 8.99 16.51 1.18
CA GLY A 252 9.69 17.22 0.14
C GLY A 252 8.87 17.29 -1.15
N TYR A 253 9.55 17.49 -2.26
CA TYR A 253 8.96 17.67 -3.59
C TYR A 253 9.72 16.80 -4.59
N ILE A 254 9.08 16.51 -5.72
CA ILE A 254 9.72 15.87 -6.87
C ILE A 254 9.79 16.91 -7.98
N TRP A 255 10.98 17.14 -8.52
CA TRP A 255 11.11 17.85 -9.79
C TRP A 255 11.12 16.83 -10.94
N PHE A 256 10.52 17.21 -12.07
CA PHE A 256 10.46 16.34 -13.26
C PHE A 256 10.50 17.16 -14.54
N CYS A 257 11.39 16.80 -15.45
CA CYS A 257 11.53 17.37 -16.79
C CYS A 257 10.85 16.42 -17.80
N PRO A 258 9.67 16.76 -18.35
CA PRO A 258 8.92 15.83 -19.18
C PRO A 258 9.63 15.42 -20.47
N SER A 259 10.43 16.31 -21.06
CA SER A 259 11.07 16.06 -22.36
C SER A 259 12.33 15.20 -22.24
N THR A 260 13.02 15.25 -21.10
CA THR A 260 14.26 14.49 -20.82
C THR A 260 14.06 13.39 -19.78
N LEU A 261 12.88 13.27 -19.18
CA LEU A 261 12.59 12.36 -18.07
C LEU A 261 13.47 12.56 -16.83
N GLU A 262 14.25 13.63 -16.75
CA GLU A 262 15.08 13.91 -15.58
C GLU A 262 14.20 14.17 -14.36
N ARG A 263 14.61 13.66 -13.20
CA ARG A 263 13.87 13.79 -11.94
C ARG A 263 14.77 13.66 -10.73
N GLY A 264 14.29 14.21 -9.63
CA GLY A 264 14.90 14.05 -8.32
C GLY A 264 14.02 14.63 -7.22
N TYR A 265 14.58 14.71 -6.03
CA TYR A 265 13.89 15.25 -4.86
C TYR A 265 14.39 16.63 -4.47
N LEU A 266 13.49 17.47 -3.99
CA LEU A 266 13.79 18.77 -3.37
C LEU A 266 13.27 18.83 -1.95
N LYS A 267 13.94 19.61 -1.11
CA LYS A 267 13.43 19.97 0.21
C LYS A 267 12.55 21.21 0.14
N ASN A 268 12.98 22.22 -0.60
CA ASN A 268 12.22 23.44 -0.79
C ASN A 268 11.78 23.56 -2.25
N PRO A 269 10.50 23.84 -2.55
CA PRO A 269 10.03 23.96 -3.93
C PRO A 269 10.59 25.19 -4.64
N ALA A 270 11.20 26.14 -3.91
CA ALA A 270 11.89 27.29 -4.47
C ALA A 270 13.36 27.01 -4.84
N ASP A 271 13.88 25.81 -4.53
CA ASP A 271 15.23 25.42 -4.93
C ASP A 271 15.30 25.37 -6.46
N ARG A 272 16.32 26.01 -7.04
CA ARG A 272 16.48 26.07 -8.49
C ARG A 272 16.93 24.72 -9.03
N VAL A 273 16.24 24.25 -10.06
CA VAL A 273 16.61 23.09 -10.86
C VAL A 273 16.44 23.45 -12.33
N GLU A 274 17.36 22.97 -13.15
CA GLU A 274 17.34 23.17 -14.59
C GLU A 274 17.27 21.82 -15.28
N CYS A 275 16.45 21.75 -16.33
CA CYS A 275 16.40 20.59 -17.21
C CYS A 275 17.56 20.67 -18.21
N SER A 276 18.05 19.53 -18.68
CA SER A 276 19.11 19.50 -19.71
C SER A 276 18.65 20.08 -21.06
N LYS A 277 17.34 20.20 -21.29
CA LYS A 277 16.73 20.92 -22.42
C LYS A 277 16.06 22.20 -21.92
N PRO A 278 15.89 23.23 -22.78
CA PRO A 278 15.23 24.48 -22.41
C PRO A 278 13.72 24.26 -22.19
N GLU A 279 13.37 23.72 -21.03
CA GLU A 279 12.02 23.54 -20.50
C GLU A 279 12.01 23.85 -18.99
N GLU A 280 10.85 24.27 -18.47
CA GLU A 280 10.68 24.45 -17.03
C GLU A 280 10.37 23.10 -16.35
N PRO A 281 11.08 22.74 -15.25
CA PRO A 281 10.77 21.51 -14.52
C PRO A 281 9.41 21.61 -13.82
N LEU A 282 8.65 20.52 -13.85
CA LEU A 282 7.46 20.38 -13.04
C LEU A 282 7.84 20.14 -11.59
N ILE A 283 7.35 20.97 -10.67
CA ILE A 283 7.53 20.77 -9.22
C ILE A 283 6.26 20.15 -8.63
N LEU A 284 6.37 18.91 -8.16
CA LEU A 284 5.28 18.09 -7.65
C LEU A 284 5.40 17.95 -6.13
N GLY A 285 4.31 18.20 -5.41
CA GLY A 285 4.27 17.99 -3.97
C GLY A 285 3.44 19.02 -3.20
N PRO A 286 3.59 19.09 -1.87
CA PRO A 286 4.50 18.25 -1.08
C PRO A 286 4.17 16.75 -1.18
N THR A 287 5.18 15.89 -1.08
CA THR A 287 5.07 14.43 -1.18
C THR A 287 6.10 13.72 -0.31
N TRP A 288 6.06 12.39 -0.28
CA TRP A 288 6.96 11.54 0.49
C TRP A 288 8.22 11.25 -0.31
N ILE A 289 9.37 11.71 0.18
CA ILE A 289 10.67 11.58 -0.51
C ILE A 289 11.61 10.55 0.10
N CYS A 290 11.17 9.83 1.15
CA CYS A 290 11.93 8.75 1.78
C CYS A 290 11.58 7.39 1.18
N ARG A 291 12.20 6.32 1.72
CA ARG A 291 11.89 4.92 1.39
C ARG A 291 10.40 4.62 1.56
N LEU A 292 9.88 3.76 0.69
CA LEU A 292 8.49 3.32 0.67
C LEU A 292 8.21 2.19 1.69
N GLY A 293 9.24 1.50 2.15
CA GLY A 293 9.17 0.52 3.21
C GLY A 293 10.55 0.26 3.80
N ASP A 294 10.61 -0.68 4.73
CA ASP A 294 11.84 -1.08 5.39
C ASP A 294 12.37 -2.37 4.74
N PRO A 295 13.56 -2.35 4.07
CA PRO A 295 14.09 -3.52 3.35
C PRO A 295 14.28 -4.74 4.25
N GLU A 296 14.74 -4.54 5.49
CA GLU A 296 14.99 -5.65 6.43
C GLU A 296 13.67 -6.23 6.94
N PHE A 297 12.68 -5.37 7.19
CA PHE A 297 11.34 -5.83 7.52
C PHE A 297 10.68 -6.59 6.36
N ALA A 298 10.81 -6.09 5.13
CA ALA A 298 10.31 -6.78 3.94
C ALA A 298 10.96 -8.17 3.78
N LYS A 299 12.27 -8.28 4.07
CA LYS A 299 13.00 -9.55 4.04
C LYS A 299 12.52 -10.52 5.11
N GLN A 300 12.23 -10.03 6.33
CA GLN A 300 11.62 -10.82 7.40
C GLN A 300 10.24 -11.36 6.97
N VAL A 301 9.39 -10.49 6.42
CA VAL A 301 8.05 -10.85 5.92
C VAL A 301 8.14 -11.88 4.78
N LEU A 302 9.08 -11.70 3.84
CA LEU A 302 9.34 -12.65 2.76
C LEU A 302 9.76 -14.03 3.28
N ALA A 303 10.62 -14.08 4.30
CA ALA A 303 11.05 -15.35 4.89
C ALA A 303 9.88 -16.12 5.51
N LEU A 304 8.93 -15.43 6.15
CA LEU A 304 7.69 -16.06 6.63
C LEU A 304 6.80 -16.52 5.46
N ALA A 305 6.62 -15.67 4.45
CA ALA A 305 5.79 -15.98 3.29
C ALA A 305 6.29 -17.24 2.54
N LYS A 306 7.61 -17.41 2.39
CA LYS A 306 8.21 -18.59 1.74
C LYS A 306 7.96 -19.89 2.50
N LYS A 307 7.88 -19.85 3.84
CA LYS A 307 7.59 -21.05 4.66
C LYS A 307 6.15 -21.55 4.51
N GLU A 308 5.23 -20.66 4.15
CA GLU A 308 3.79 -20.93 4.08
C GLU A 308 3.23 -20.78 2.65
N ALA A 309 4.13 -20.69 1.67
CA ALA A 309 3.79 -20.60 0.26
C ALA A 309 2.97 -21.81 -0.18
N ASP A 310 1.97 -21.56 -1.03
CA ASP A 310 1.02 -22.56 -1.54
C ASP A 310 0.09 -23.20 -0.49
N ALA A 311 0.38 -23.06 0.81
CA ALA A 311 -0.49 -23.52 1.89
C ALA A 311 -1.44 -22.40 2.37
N LEU A 312 -0.89 -21.30 2.89
CA LEU A 312 -1.66 -20.20 3.48
C LEU A 312 -1.45 -18.88 2.75
N VAL A 313 -0.35 -18.76 2.01
CA VAL A 313 0.05 -17.54 1.31
C VAL A 313 0.09 -17.80 -0.20
N SER A 314 -0.50 -16.89 -0.97
CA SER A 314 -0.50 -17.00 -2.43
C SER A 314 0.90 -16.78 -3.04
N ARG A 315 1.19 -17.44 -4.17
CA ARG A 315 2.44 -17.23 -4.93
C ARG A 315 2.63 -15.77 -5.36
N GLU A 316 1.53 -15.07 -5.61
CA GLU A 316 1.55 -13.64 -5.99
C GLU A 316 2.08 -12.78 -4.83
N THR A 317 1.71 -13.10 -3.58
CA THR A 317 2.27 -12.45 -2.38
C THR A 317 3.77 -12.69 -2.23
N VAL A 318 4.26 -13.91 -2.50
CA VAL A 318 5.71 -14.18 -2.45
C VAL A 318 6.44 -13.39 -3.53
N LYS A 319 5.94 -13.40 -4.77
CA LYS A 319 6.56 -12.68 -5.91
C LYS A 319 6.63 -11.18 -5.67
N ILE A 320 5.59 -10.55 -5.11
CA ILE A 320 5.62 -9.12 -4.83
C ILE A 320 6.66 -8.82 -3.75
N LEU A 321 6.74 -9.61 -2.68
CA LEU A 321 7.73 -9.43 -1.61
C LEU A 321 9.17 -9.60 -2.11
N GLU A 322 9.43 -10.53 -3.02
CA GLU A 322 10.75 -10.70 -3.64
C GLU A 322 11.21 -9.44 -4.38
N ILE A 323 10.30 -8.73 -5.04
CA ILE A 323 10.60 -7.45 -5.70
C ILE A 323 10.81 -6.35 -4.66
N LEU A 324 9.91 -6.25 -3.66
CA LEU A 324 9.92 -5.15 -2.68
C LEU A 324 11.20 -5.09 -1.83
N VAL A 325 11.80 -6.24 -1.48
CA VAL A 325 13.04 -6.30 -0.68
C VAL A 325 14.17 -5.49 -1.32
N ASP A 326 14.37 -5.70 -2.61
CA ASP A 326 15.41 -4.99 -3.36
C ASP A 326 14.96 -3.57 -3.74
N GLU A 327 13.69 -3.42 -4.12
CA GLU A 327 13.13 -2.15 -4.57
C GLU A 327 13.22 -1.04 -3.51
N TYR A 328 13.01 -1.37 -2.23
CA TYR A 328 13.08 -0.39 -1.13
C TYR A 328 14.48 0.13 -0.83
N ARG A 329 15.53 -0.50 -1.38
CA ARG A 329 16.91 0.00 -1.27
C ARG A 329 17.06 1.31 -2.04
N ILE A 330 16.33 1.45 -3.15
CA ILE A 330 16.40 2.59 -4.05
C ILE A 330 15.27 3.58 -3.77
N VAL A 331 15.66 4.79 -3.36
CA VAL A 331 14.71 5.85 -3.01
C VAL A 331 14.20 6.61 -4.23
N SER A 332 15.05 6.84 -5.24
CA SER A 332 14.71 7.59 -6.47
C SER A 332 13.48 7.01 -7.17
N PRO A 333 12.61 7.83 -7.81
CA PRO A 333 11.47 7.32 -8.57
C PRO A 333 11.89 6.33 -9.65
N TYR A 334 11.07 5.31 -9.93
CA TYR A 334 11.37 4.37 -11.01
C TYR A 334 11.44 5.07 -12.37
N VAL A 335 12.22 4.49 -13.28
CA VAL A 335 12.39 4.92 -14.66
C VAL A 335 11.66 3.95 -15.58
N ARG A 336 10.83 4.48 -16.47
CA ARG A 336 10.29 3.71 -17.60
C ARG A 336 11.37 3.56 -18.67
N TYR A 337 12.03 2.40 -18.71
CA TYR A 337 13.16 2.23 -19.64
C TYR A 337 12.70 2.28 -21.10
N ASP A 338 11.48 1.86 -21.43
CA ASP A 338 10.94 2.01 -22.78
C ASP A 338 10.82 3.49 -23.21
N LYS A 339 10.51 4.39 -22.26
CA LYS A 339 10.52 5.84 -22.53
C LYS A 339 11.94 6.38 -22.60
N LEU A 340 12.86 5.90 -21.75
CA LEU A 340 14.27 6.28 -21.79
C LEU A 340 14.89 5.97 -23.17
N PHE A 341 14.73 4.74 -23.65
CA PHE A 341 15.22 4.32 -24.97
C PHE A 341 14.51 5.07 -26.12
N GLY A 342 13.23 5.42 -25.93
CA GLY A 342 12.51 6.29 -26.87
C GLY A 342 13.09 7.70 -26.98
N VAL A 343 13.48 8.32 -25.86
CA VAL A 343 14.16 9.64 -25.85
C VAL A 343 15.53 9.55 -26.52
N LEU A 344 16.27 8.47 -26.27
CA LEU A 344 17.57 8.19 -26.87
C LEU A 344 17.52 7.78 -28.34
N LYS A 345 16.32 7.43 -28.86
CA LYS A 345 16.11 6.84 -30.19
C LYS A 345 16.94 5.57 -30.43
N LYS A 346 17.12 4.74 -29.40
CA LYS A 346 17.85 3.45 -29.45
C LYS A 346 16.92 2.25 -29.31
N ASN A 347 17.36 1.10 -29.80
CA ASN A 347 16.64 -0.16 -29.64
C ASN A 347 16.61 -0.60 -28.17
N MET A 348 15.48 -1.11 -27.73
CA MET A 348 15.27 -1.51 -26.34
C MET A 348 15.73 -2.96 -26.12
N PRO A 349 16.74 -3.21 -25.26
CA PRO A 349 17.14 -4.57 -24.92
C PRO A 349 16.14 -5.24 -23.98
N PRO A 350 16.21 -6.57 -23.80
CA PRO A 350 15.46 -7.23 -22.74
C PRO A 350 15.79 -6.62 -21.37
N ILE A 351 14.77 -6.29 -20.57
CA ILE A 351 14.93 -5.61 -19.27
C ILE A 351 15.93 -6.31 -18.32
N ARG A 352 16.07 -7.64 -18.42
CA ARG A 352 17.04 -8.40 -17.61
C ARG A 352 18.48 -8.08 -17.99
N GLU A 353 18.77 -8.00 -19.29
CA GLU A 353 20.09 -7.61 -19.79
C GLU A 353 20.38 -6.16 -19.45
N PHE A 354 19.39 -5.27 -19.55
CA PHE A 354 19.58 -3.88 -19.16
C PHE A 354 19.91 -3.73 -17.66
N ILE A 355 19.19 -4.44 -16.79
CA ILE A 355 19.50 -4.44 -15.35
C ILE A 355 20.90 -4.99 -15.08
N LYS A 356 21.31 -6.06 -15.79
CA LYS A 356 22.65 -6.63 -15.68
C LYS A 356 23.72 -5.63 -16.11
N TYR A 357 23.52 -4.98 -17.26
CA TYR A 357 24.40 -3.95 -17.79
C TYR A 357 24.60 -2.79 -16.80
N LEU A 358 23.52 -2.29 -16.17
CA LEU A 358 23.62 -1.24 -15.14
C LEU A 358 24.46 -1.68 -13.93
N ARG A 359 24.33 -2.95 -13.52
CA ARG A 359 25.12 -3.52 -12.41
C ARG A 359 26.59 -3.69 -12.75
N GLU A 360 26.90 -4.08 -13.99
CA GLU A 360 28.27 -4.16 -14.49
C GLU A 360 28.95 -2.78 -14.54
N HIS A 361 28.16 -1.72 -14.69
CA HIS A 361 28.61 -0.32 -14.62
C HIS A 361 28.60 0.27 -13.20
N GLY A 362 28.44 -0.56 -12.17
CA GLY A 362 28.55 -0.15 -10.77
C GLY A 362 27.28 0.43 -10.14
N PHE A 363 26.15 0.41 -10.84
CA PHE A 363 24.87 0.88 -10.29
C PHE A 363 24.06 -0.24 -9.65
N GLU A 364 23.37 0.04 -8.55
CA GLU A 364 22.31 -0.83 -8.07
C GLU A 364 21.10 -0.69 -9.01
N ALA A 365 20.62 -1.78 -9.59
CA ALA A 365 19.45 -1.78 -10.46
C ALA A 365 18.54 -2.98 -10.21
N TYR A 366 17.22 -2.74 -10.16
CA TYR A 366 16.19 -3.73 -9.84
C TYR A 366 14.92 -3.48 -10.64
N ARG A 367 14.10 -4.53 -10.79
CA ARG A 367 12.72 -4.35 -11.25
C ARG A 367 11.91 -3.61 -10.20
N THR A 368 10.82 -2.96 -10.61
CA THR A 368 9.82 -2.41 -9.70
C THR A 368 8.49 -3.14 -9.85
N HIS A 369 7.74 -3.24 -8.75
CA HIS A 369 6.39 -3.79 -8.77
C HIS A 369 5.36 -2.81 -9.39
N PHE A 370 5.69 -1.52 -9.54
CA PHE A 370 4.77 -0.52 -10.08
C PHE A 370 4.48 -0.74 -11.57
N ASP A 371 5.50 -1.10 -12.35
CA ASP A 371 5.41 -1.19 -13.80
C ASP A 371 6.30 -2.32 -14.36
N GLN A 372 5.78 -3.12 -15.29
CA GLN A 372 6.54 -4.21 -15.92
C GLN A 372 7.73 -3.71 -16.74
N ARG A 373 7.68 -2.45 -17.19
CA ARG A 373 8.75 -1.73 -17.89
C ARG A 373 9.37 -0.66 -16.99
N GLY A 374 9.21 -0.75 -15.68
CA GLY A 374 9.88 0.11 -14.73
C GLY A 374 11.17 -0.53 -14.22
N ILE A 375 12.20 0.30 -14.02
CA ILE A 375 13.39 -0.06 -13.25
C ILE A 375 13.63 0.93 -12.12
N LYS A 376 14.14 0.44 -10.99
CA LYS A 376 14.71 1.26 -9.93
C LYS A 376 16.21 1.19 -10.04
N THR A 377 16.90 2.32 -10.05
CA THR A 377 18.35 2.37 -10.12
C THR A 377 18.93 3.47 -9.25
N SER A 378 20.15 3.26 -8.74
CA SER A 378 20.95 4.30 -8.08
C SER A 378 21.51 5.32 -9.07
N ALA A 379 21.54 5.00 -10.37
CA ALA A 379 21.96 5.92 -11.43
C ALA A 379 20.98 7.10 -11.57
N SER A 380 21.53 8.31 -11.65
CA SER A 380 20.83 9.49 -12.15
C SER A 380 20.55 9.37 -13.64
N LEU A 381 19.66 10.22 -14.15
CA LEU A 381 19.30 10.19 -15.56
C LEU A 381 20.44 10.68 -16.46
N ALA A 382 21.23 11.62 -15.97
CA ALA A 382 22.45 12.06 -16.64
C ALA A 382 23.45 10.89 -16.78
N GLU A 383 23.69 10.13 -15.71
CA GLU A 383 24.57 8.95 -15.76
C GLU A 383 24.01 7.87 -16.69
N LEU A 384 22.69 7.62 -16.68
CA LEU A 384 22.05 6.70 -17.62
C LEU A 384 22.24 7.16 -19.08
N TYR A 385 22.11 8.45 -19.35
CA TYR A 385 22.37 8.99 -20.69
C TYR A 385 23.83 8.89 -21.10
N GLU A 386 24.76 9.08 -20.17
CA GLU A 386 26.18 8.97 -20.43
C GLU A 386 26.58 7.53 -20.77
N ILE A 387 26.18 6.54 -19.98
CA ILE A 387 26.53 5.13 -20.24
C ILE A 387 25.84 4.61 -21.50
N LEU A 388 24.60 5.03 -21.79
CA LEU A 388 23.88 4.63 -23.00
C LEU A 388 24.31 5.42 -24.24
N GLY A 389 24.91 6.60 -24.05
CA GLY A 389 25.45 7.45 -25.12
C GLY A 389 26.86 7.03 -25.57
N ARG A 390 27.58 6.25 -24.76
CA ARG A 390 28.80 5.56 -25.18
C ARG A 390 28.40 4.33 -26.00
N ASP A 391 28.83 4.29 -27.25
CA ASP A 391 28.36 3.35 -28.28
C ASP A 391 28.68 1.87 -27.99
N GLU A 392 27.83 1.18 -27.24
CA GLU A 392 27.84 -0.30 -27.11
C GLU A 392 26.44 -0.95 -27.20
N TYR A 393 25.44 -0.21 -27.68
CA TYR A 393 24.11 -0.77 -27.99
C TYR A 393 23.71 -0.39 -29.42
N ASP A 394 24.37 -1.02 -30.39
CA ASP A 394 23.86 -1.19 -31.76
C ASP A 394 23.56 -2.68 -32.02
#